data_AF-A0A1R1E4Y0-F1
#
_entry.id   AF-A0A1R1E4Y0-F1
#
_cell.length_a   1.000
_cell.length_b   1.000
_cell.length_c   1.000
_cell.angle_alpha   90.00
_cell.angle_beta   90.00
_cell.angle_gamma   90.00
#
_symmetry.space_group_name_H-M   'P 1'
#
loop_
_entity.id
_entity.type
_entity.pdbx_description
1 polymer ?
#
loop_
_entity_poly.entity_id
_entity_poly.type
_entity_poly.pdbx_seq_one_letter_code
_entity_poly.pdbx_strand_id
1 'polypeptide(L)'
;KKRQLSSAYFNDSAAGKLTTAVMPGIEGGTHLGQRWIGFCWFDHSHNQLLSELGVLKDGVAQHSLYGEAIPDSLLEELSQTSQAHWSKEDDAILQIAIKERSLIGAPVNEYIPNILSKGRIAMIGDAAHTMSPMTGAGFNDSLDDTVAIIDAIKKFPNLIIKALSEYQTHRLDVVRQDVLAGQGFNRTFGRL
;
A
#
# COMPACT_ATOMS: atom_id res chain seq x y z
N LYS A 1 -7.98 28.44 2.98
CA LYS A 1 -6.59 27.93 3.14
C LYS A 1 -6.39 26.77 2.17
N LYS A 2 -5.80 27.01 1.00
CA LYS A 2 -5.47 25.94 0.04
C LYS A 2 -4.19 25.25 0.53
N ARG A 3 -4.29 24.07 1.13
CA ARG A 3 -3.13 23.18 1.34
C ARG A 3 -2.93 22.42 0.04
N GLN A 4 -1.97 22.85 -0.79
CA GLN A 4 -1.46 22.03 -1.88
C GLN A 4 -0.55 20.98 -1.25
N LEU A 5 -1.14 19.87 -0.81
CA LEU A 5 -0.43 18.68 -0.35
C LEU A 5 -0.56 17.62 -1.44
N SER A 6 0.23 17.78 -2.49
CA SER A 6 0.86 16.65 -3.17
C SER A 6 1.92 17.21 -4.13
N SER A 7 3.16 17.29 -3.64
CA SER A 7 4.36 17.30 -4.48
C SER A 7 4.75 15.88 -4.88
N ALA A 8 3.75 14.99 -4.97
CA ALA A 8 3.95 13.62 -5.42
C ALA A 8 4.13 13.61 -6.93
N TYR A 9 5.10 12.86 -7.41
CA TYR A 9 5.34 12.63 -8.83
C TYR A 9 5.63 11.15 -9.09
N PHE A 10 5.44 10.75 -10.35
CA PHE A 10 5.66 9.40 -10.83
C PHE A 10 6.73 9.44 -11.91
N ASN A 11 7.69 8.54 -11.82
CA ASN A 11 8.72 8.31 -12.82
C ASN A 11 8.64 6.87 -13.30
N ASP A 12 8.68 6.70 -14.62
CA ASP A 12 8.65 5.41 -15.29
C ASP A 12 10.01 5.14 -15.93
N SER A 13 10.52 3.92 -15.80
CA SER A 13 11.74 3.47 -16.48
C SER A 13 11.62 1.99 -16.83
N ALA A 14 12.64 1.40 -17.46
CA ALA A 14 12.69 -0.05 -17.67
C ALA A 14 12.78 -0.84 -16.35
N ALA A 15 13.15 -0.19 -15.25
CA ALA A 15 13.25 -0.82 -13.93
C ALA A 15 11.93 -0.78 -13.12
N GLY A 16 10.81 -0.47 -13.77
CA GLY A 16 9.51 -0.35 -13.13
C GLY A 16 9.09 1.11 -12.95
N LYS A 17 8.34 1.37 -11.89
CA LYS A 17 7.78 2.69 -11.61
C LYS A 17 8.14 3.16 -10.21
N LEU A 18 8.51 4.42 -10.10
CA LEU A 18 8.88 5.07 -8.85
C LEU A 18 7.93 6.22 -8.57
N THR A 19 7.28 6.17 -7.41
CA THR A 19 6.51 7.29 -6.88
C THR A 19 7.32 7.95 -5.78
N THR A 20 7.51 9.26 -5.84
CA THR A 20 8.20 10.04 -4.81
C THR A 20 7.28 11.16 -4.33
N ALA A 21 7.18 11.36 -3.01
CA ALA A 21 6.35 12.40 -2.41
C ALA A 21 7.08 13.11 -1.27
N VAL A 22 7.01 14.44 -1.27
CA VAL A 22 7.51 15.25 -0.16
C VAL A 22 6.35 15.59 0.76
N MET A 23 6.50 15.26 2.03
CA MET A 23 5.50 15.43 3.07
C MET A 23 6.00 16.36 4.17
N PRO A 24 5.09 17.01 4.93
CA PRO A 24 5.48 17.63 6.18
C PRO A 24 6.20 16.62 7.08
N GLY A 25 7.24 17.05 7.80
CA GLY A 25 7.88 16.18 8.79
C GLY A 25 6.99 15.91 10.00
N ILE A 26 7.50 15.15 10.97
CA ILE A 26 6.73 14.69 12.14
C ILE A 26 6.07 15.83 12.94
N GLU A 27 6.73 16.99 13.02
CA GLU A 27 6.22 18.19 13.71
C GLU A 27 5.41 19.12 12.78
N GLY A 28 5.10 18.67 11.55
CA GLY A 28 4.40 19.44 10.54
C GLY A 28 5.28 20.46 9.79
N GLY A 29 6.60 20.41 9.99
CA GLY A 29 7.56 21.27 9.30
C GLY A 29 7.55 21.09 7.78
N THR A 30 7.57 22.19 7.03
CA THR A 30 7.53 22.19 5.55
C THR A 30 8.75 22.85 4.91
N HIS A 31 9.73 23.28 5.72
CA HIS A 31 10.98 23.86 5.23
C HIS A 31 12.02 22.77 4.92
N LEU A 32 13.04 23.14 4.13
CA LEU A 32 14.19 22.27 3.88
C LEU A 32 14.80 21.80 5.22
N GLY A 33 15.17 20.52 5.30
CA GLY A 33 15.65 19.89 6.53
C GLY A 33 14.58 19.48 7.54
N GLN A 34 13.31 19.86 7.33
CA GLN A 34 12.20 19.53 8.23
C GLN A 34 11.10 18.69 7.58
N ARG A 35 11.25 18.36 6.30
CA ARG A 35 10.27 17.58 5.52
C ARG A 35 10.64 16.10 5.53
N TRP A 36 9.63 15.27 5.32
CA TRP A 36 9.83 13.87 4.99
C TRP A 36 9.75 13.65 3.48
N ILE A 37 10.47 12.64 3.02
CA ILE A 37 10.35 12.15 1.65
C ILE A 37 9.96 10.68 1.77
N GLY A 38 8.81 10.35 1.19
CA GLY A 38 8.39 8.96 1.02
C GLY A 38 8.52 8.58 -0.45
N PHE A 39 8.82 7.33 -0.69
CA PHE A 39 8.80 6.78 -2.05
C PHE A 39 8.22 5.36 -2.05
N CYS A 40 7.82 4.90 -3.22
CA CYS A 40 7.45 3.51 -3.48
C CYS A 40 7.97 3.11 -4.86
N TRP A 41 8.78 2.04 -4.89
CA TRP A 41 9.29 1.47 -6.12
C TRP A 41 8.50 0.19 -6.43
N PHE A 42 7.72 0.24 -7.51
CA PHE A 42 7.00 -0.90 -8.06
C PHE A 42 7.91 -1.68 -8.98
N ASP A 43 8.57 -2.67 -8.38
CA ASP A 43 9.37 -3.67 -9.07
C ASP A 43 8.52 -4.91 -9.41
N HIS A 44 8.68 -5.41 -10.63
CA HIS A 44 7.98 -6.59 -11.15
C HIS A 44 8.91 -7.80 -11.37
N SER A 45 10.19 -7.69 -11.04
CA SER A 45 11.22 -8.68 -11.37
C SER A 45 11.55 -9.66 -10.24
N HIS A 46 11.28 -9.32 -8.97
CA HIS A 46 11.75 -10.10 -7.82
C HIS A 46 10.77 -11.14 -7.24
N ASN A 47 9.68 -11.51 -7.92
CA ASN A 47 8.73 -12.51 -7.39
C ASN A 47 9.38 -13.87 -7.07
N GLN A 48 10.36 -14.30 -7.87
CA GLN A 48 11.10 -15.54 -7.60
C GLN A 48 11.91 -15.42 -6.30
N LEU A 49 12.66 -14.32 -6.14
CA LEU A 49 13.43 -14.06 -4.92
C LEU A 49 12.52 -14.00 -3.68
N LEU A 50 11.38 -13.31 -3.77
CA LEU A 50 10.39 -13.29 -2.69
C LEU A 50 9.88 -14.69 -2.35
N SER A 51 9.78 -15.59 -3.34
CA SER A 51 9.39 -16.98 -3.11
C SER A 51 10.49 -17.79 -2.41
N GLU A 52 11.74 -17.63 -2.84
CA GLU A 52 12.91 -18.28 -2.23
C GLU A 52 13.14 -17.84 -0.78
N LEU A 53 12.84 -16.57 -0.46
CA LEU A 53 12.89 -16.02 0.89
C LEU A 53 11.65 -16.38 1.74
N GLY A 54 10.66 -17.09 1.18
CA GLY A 54 9.43 -17.48 1.87
C GLY A 54 8.45 -16.34 2.15
N VAL A 55 8.68 -15.15 1.56
CA VAL A 55 7.80 -13.99 1.60
C VAL A 55 6.52 -14.27 0.81
N LEU A 56 6.67 -14.99 -0.31
CA LEU A 56 5.59 -15.43 -1.17
C LEU A 56 5.54 -16.96 -1.21
N LYS A 57 4.38 -17.55 -0.92
CA LYS A 57 4.19 -19.00 -1.01
C LYS A 57 2.88 -19.32 -1.71
N ASP A 58 2.95 -20.08 -2.80
CA ASP A 58 1.78 -20.48 -3.60
C ASP A 58 0.89 -19.28 -4.00
N GLY A 59 1.52 -18.14 -4.31
CA GLY A 59 0.81 -16.89 -4.65
C GLY A 59 0.23 -16.12 -3.46
N VAL A 60 0.49 -16.57 -2.22
CA VAL A 60 0.01 -15.94 -0.99
C VAL A 60 1.17 -15.28 -0.24
N ALA A 61 1.04 -13.98 0.01
CA ALA A 61 1.97 -13.23 0.85
C ALA A 61 1.95 -13.78 2.28
N GLN A 62 3.14 -14.08 2.83
CA GLN A 62 3.30 -14.63 4.18
C GLN A 62 3.75 -13.56 5.18
N HIS A 63 4.65 -12.69 4.77
CA HIS A 63 5.21 -11.60 5.56
C HIS A 63 5.87 -10.56 4.62
N SER A 64 6.49 -9.54 5.18
CA SER A 64 7.30 -8.55 4.45
C SER A 64 8.76 -8.62 4.89
N LEU A 65 9.68 -8.20 4.03
CA LEU A 65 11.10 -8.06 4.35
C LEU A 65 11.38 -6.68 4.94
N TYR A 66 12.21 -6.64 5.98
CA TYR A 66 12.63 -5.43 6.68
C TYR A 66 14.12 -5.48 6.97
N GLY A 67 14.81 -4.34 6.83
CA GLY A 67 16.15 -4.17 7.39
C GLY A 67 17.15 -5.25 7.00
N GLU A 68 17.66 -5.97 8.00
CA GLU A 68 18.62 -7.07 7.84
C GLU A 68 18.05 -8.31 7.13
N ALA A 69 16.72 -8.46 7.03
CA ALA A 69 16.11 -9.54 6.28
C ALA A 69 16.23 -9.35 4.76
N ILE A 70 16.57 -8.16 4.29
CA ILE A 70 16.83 -7.88 2.87
C ILE A 70 18.29 -8.26 2.57
N PRO A 71 18.54 -9.21 1.64
CA PRO A 71 19.91 -9.65 1.34
C PRO A 71 20.79 -8.52 0.78
N ASP A 72 22.07 -8.51 1.16
CA ASP A 72 23.05 -7.52 0.69
C ASP A 72 23.16 -7.50 -0.83
N SER A 73 23.11 -8.68 -1.46
CA SER A 73 23.13 -8.81 -2.92
C SER A 73 21.95 -8.10 -3.59
N LEU A 74 20.76 -8.14 -2.97
CA LEU A 74 19.60 -7.42 -3.47
C LEU A 74 19.77 -5.91 -3.27
N LEU A 75 20.33 -5.47 -2.15
CA LEU A 75 20.61 -4.05 -1.92
C LEU A 75 21.64 -3.49 -2.92
N GLU A 76 22.67 -4.26 -3.24
CA GLU A 76 23.65 -3.90 -4.28
C GLU A 76 23.00 -3.81 -5.67
N GLU A 77 22.15 -4.78 -6.03
CA GLU A 77 21.40 -4.77 -7.28
C GLU A 77 20.47 -3.55 -7.38
N LEU A 78 19.68 -3.28 -6.34
CA LEU A 78 18.78 -2.12 -6.29
C LEU A 78 19.55 -0.81 -6.38
N SER A 79 20.73 -0.73 -5.75
CA SER A 79 21.61 0.44 -5.83
C SER A 79 22.10 0.69 -7.25
N GLN A 80 22.59 -0.35 -7.95
CA GLN A 80 23.06 -0.25 -9.33
C GLN A 80 21.91 0.10 -10.29
N THR A 81 20.77 -0.56 -10.11
CA THR A 81 19.57 -0.31 -10.90
C THR A 81 19.09 1.13 -10.71
N SER A 82 19.13 1.63 -9.47
CA SER A 82 18.76 3.01 -9.19
C SER A 82 19.62 4.02 -9.95
N GLN A 83 20.95 3.86 -9.88
CA GLN A 83 21.91 4.74 -10.56
C GLN A 83 21.75 4.74 -12.09
N ALA A 84 21.33 3.61 -12.65
CA ALA A 84 21.17 3.44 -14.09
C ALA A 84 19.85 4.01 -14.63
N HIS A 85 18.79 4.03 -13.81
CA HIS A 85 17.43 4.23 -14.31
C HIS A 85 16.70 5.46 -13.77
N TRP A 86 17.16 6.05 -12.66
CA TRP A 86 16.46 7.17 -12.02
C TRP A 86 17.21 8.51 -12.12
N SER A 87 16.50 9.60 -11.82
CA SER A 87 17.10 10.93 -11.73
C SER A 87 18.14 10.98 -10.61
N LYS A 88 19.05 11.97 -10.62
CA LYS A 88 20.05 12.11 -9.55
C LYS A 88 19.40 12.32 -8.18
N GLU A 89 18.26 13.01 -8.16
CA GLU A 89 17.50 13.30 -6.96
C GLU A 89 16.83 12.04 -6.39
N ASP A 90 16.16 11.26 -7.25
CA ASP A 90 15.55 9.98 -6.86
C ASP A 90 16.59 8.95 -6.45
N ASP A 91 17.69 8.85 -7.20
CA ASP A 91 18.81 7.97 -6.85
C ASP A 91 19.35 8.33 -5.47
N ALA A 92 19.63 9.60 -5.20
CA ALA A 92 20.11 10.02 -3.89
C ALA A 92 19.17 9.61 -2.73
N ILE A 93 17.84 9.67 -2.94
CA ILE A 93 16.85 9.21 -1.96
C ILE A 93 16.95 7.69 -1.76
N LEU A 94 16.99 6.93 -2.85
CA LEU A 94 17.06 5.46 -2.82
C LEU A 94 18.38 4.99 -2.20
N GLN A 95 19.51 5.61 -2.52
CA GLN A 95 20.82 5.29 -1.93
C GLN A 95 20.84 5.51 -0.42
N ILE A 96 20.20 6.58 0.08
CA ILE A 96 20.04 6.80 1.53
C ILE A 96 19.23 5.66 2.15
N ALA A 97 18.09 5.31 1.56
CA ALA A 97 17.23 4.25 2.09
C ALA A 97 17.90 2.86 2.08
N ILE A 98 18.67 2.56 1.03
CA ILE A 98 19.48 1.34 0.92
C ILE A 98 20.56 1.32 2.00
N LYS A 99 21.33 2.39 2.12
CA LYS A 99 22.42 2.50 3.10
C LYS A 99 21.92 2.39 4.54
N GLU A 100 20.77 2.99 4.83
CA GLU A 100 20.14 2.94 6.16
C GLU A 100 19.31 1.67 6.39
N ARG A 101 19.18 0.79 5.37
CA ARG A 101 18.30 -0.38 5.38
C ARG A 101 16.87 -0.06 5.82
N SER A 102 16.34 1.08 5.39
CA SER A 102 14.97 1.54 5.71
C SER A 102 13.91 1.09 4.71
N LEU A 103 14.30 0.26 3.74
CA LEU A 103 13.39 -0.35 2.77
C LEU A 103 12.48 -1.39 3.41
N ILE A 104 11.26 -1.49 2.87
CA ILE A 104 10.32 -2.57 3.13
C ILE A 104 10.05 -3.27 1.80
N GLY A 105 10.37 -4.55 1.71
CA GLY A 105 10.07 -5.38 0.54
C GLY A 105 8.81 -6.18 0.78
N ALA A 106 7.75 -5.93 0.02
CA ALA A 106 6.49 -6.68 0.15
C ALA A 106 5.87 -6.95 -1.22
N PRO A 107 5.31 -8.16 -1.46
CA PRO A 107 4.51 -8.40 -2.65
C PRO A 107 3.25 -7.55 -2.60
N VAL A 108 2.78 -7.08 -3.77
CA VAL A 108 1.46 -6.45 -3.88
C VAL A 108 0.40 -7.53 -3.64
N ASN A 109 -0.35 -7.38 -2.54
CA ASN A 109 -1.43 -8.30 -2.17
C ASN A 109 -2.79 -7.62 -2.36
N GLU A 110 -3.77 -8.39 -2.83
CA GLU A 110 -5.11 -7.91 -3.12
C GLU A 110 -6.12 -9.00 -2.75
N TYR A 111 -7.21 -8.63 -2.08
CA TYR A 111 -8.24 -9.58 -1.64
C TYR A 111 -9.65 -9.01 -1.85
N ILE A 112 -10.46 -9.75 -2.60
CA ILE A 112 -11.87 -9.42 -2.85
C ILE A 112 -12.74 -10.18 -1.83
N PRO A 113 -13.40 -9.49 -0.88
CA PRO A 113 -14.19 -10.17 0.14
C PRO A 113 -15.45 -10.83 -0.43
N ASN A 114 -15.80 -11.99 0.14
CA ASN A 114 -17.10 -12.61 -0.07
C ASN A 114 -18.15 -12.22 0.99
N ILE A 115 -17.67 -11.94 2.20
CA ILE A 115 -18.45 -11.50 3.35
C ILE A 115 -17.60 -10.50 4.15
N LEU A 116 -18.25 -9.56 4.81
CA LEU A 116 -17.63 -8.62 5.75
C LEU A 116 -18.05 -8.89 7.19
N SER A 117 -19.19 -9.57 7.40
CA SER A 117 -19.67 -9.88 8.75
C SER A 117 -20.36 -11.23 8.84
N LYS A 118 -20.23 -11.86 10.01
CA LYS A 118 -20.92 -13.10 10.38
C LYS A 118 -21.20 -13.13 11.87
N GLY A 119 -22.48 -13.13 12.23
CA GLY A 119 -22.89 -13.10 13.63
C GLY A 119 -22.44 -11.82 14.33
N ARG A 120 -21.52 -11.95 15.29
CA ARG A 120 -20.99 -10.82 16.09
C ARG A 120 -19.59 -10.36 15.65
N ILE A 121 -19.11 -10.88 14.53
CA ILE A 121 -17.78 -10.59 14.00
C ILE A 121 -17.95 -9.80 12.69
N ALA A 122 -17.18 -8.73 12.55
CA ALA A 122 -17.01 -8.00 11.31
C ALA A 122 -15.51 -7.76 11.06
N MET A 123 -15.11 -7.74 9.79
CA MET A 123 -13.78 -7.34 9.33
C MET A 123 -13.89 -5.97 8.66
N ILE A 124 -12.88 -5.13 8.82
CA ILE A 124 -12.77 -3.82 8.18
C ILE A 124 -11.35 -3.58 7.66
N GLY A 125 -11.20 -2.61 6.75
CA GLY A 125 -9.91 -2.20 6.20
C GLY A 125 -9.16 -3.33 5.52
N ASP A 126 -7.83 -3.34 5.59
CA ASP A 126 -7.00 -4.33 4.88
C ASP A 126 -7.34 -5.77 5.25
N ALA A 127 -7.77 -6.05 6.48
CA ALA A 127 -8.18 -7.39 6.90
C ALA A 127 -9.44 -7.89 6.16
N ALA A 128 -10.28 -6.96 5.70
CA ALA A 128 -11.48 -7.27 4.92
C ALA A 128 -11.26 -7.19 3.41
N HIS A 129 -10.49 -6.20 2.95
CA HIS A 129 -10.38 -5.86 1.52
C HIS A 129 -9.04 -5.19 1.20
N THR A 130 -7.93 -5.88 1.46
CA THR A 130 -6.62 -5.41 1.00
C THR A 130 -6.67 -5.09 -0.50
N MET A 131 -6.32 -3.87 -0.87
CA MET A 131 -6.31 -3.40 -2.26
C MET A 131 -4.90 -3.01 -2.69
N SER A 132 -4.70 -2.84 -4.00
CA SER A 132 -3.42 -2.36 -4.51
C SER A 132 -3.04 -1.03 -3.87
N PRO A 133 -1.81 -0.88 -3.35
CA PRO A 133 -1.32 0.40 -2.84
C PRO A 133 -1.29 1.48 -3.94
N MET A 134 -1.35 1.10 -5.22
CA MET A 134 -1.45 2.03 -6.35
C MET A 134 -2.69 2.92 -6.29
N THR A 135 -3.77 2.48 -5.64
CA THR A 135 -4.99 3.30 -5.53
C THR A 135 -4.80 4.48 -4.58
N GLY A 136 -3.88 4.36 -3.61
CA GLY A 136 -3.73 5.31 -2.51
C GLY A 136 -5.00 5.44 -1.63
N ALA A 137 -5.96 4.52 -1.77
CA ALA A 137 -7.31 4.68 -1.22
C ALA A 137 -7.56 3.85 0.05
N GLY A 138 -6.74 2.83 0.33
CA GLY A 138 -7.03 1.86 1.41
C GLY A 138 -7.26 2.47 2.80
N PHE A 139 -6.58 3.57 3.12
CA PHE A 139 -6.83 4.31 4.36
C PHE A 139 -8.21 4.97 4.39
N ASN A 140 -8.62 5.63 3.31
CA ASN A 140 -9.93 6.28 3.22
C ASN A 140 -11.05 5.23 3.27
N ASP A 141 -10.90 4.12 2.56
CA ASP A 141 -11.89 3.05 2.56
C ASP A 141 -12.06 2.39 3.93
N SER A 142 -10.97 2.31 4.71
CA SER A 142 -11.00 1.85 6.11
C SER A 142 -11.74 2.83 7.03
N LEU A 143 -11.67 4.13 6.77
CA LEU A 143 -12.46 5.13 7.49
C LEU A 143 -13.95 5.02 7.13
N ASP A 144 -14.26 4.81 5.86
CA ASP A 144 -15.64 4.62 5.41
C ASP A 144 -16.28 3.38 6.03
N ASP A 145 -15.53 2.28 6.19
CA ASP A 145 -15.97 1.12 6.95
C ASP A 145 -16.30 1.47 8.41
N THR A 146 -15.43 2.26 9.04
CA THR A 146 -15.59 2.67 10.43
C THR A 146 -16.87 3.49 10.60
N VAL A 147 -17.10 4.46 9.72
CA VAL A 147 -18.32 5.27 9.69
C VAL A 147 -19.55 4.39 9.49
N ALA A 148 -19.52 3.49 8.51
CA ALA A 148 -20.64 2.59 8.21
C ALA A 148 -20.99 1.67 9.39
N ILE A 149 -20.00 1.13 10.11
CA ILE A 149 -20.24 0.35 11.33
C ILE A 149 -20.87 1.21 12.43
N ILE A 150 -20.33 2.39 12.68
CA ILE A 150 -20.85 3.30 13.72
C ILE A 150 -22.31 3.65 13.44
N ASP A 151 -22.63 3.99 12.20
CA ASP A 151 -23.99 4.38 11.81
C ASP A 151 -24.96 3.20 11.90
N ALA A 152 -24.53 1.99 11.51
CA ALA A 152 -25.32 0.78 11.67
C ALA A 152 -25.61 0.44 13.14
N ILE A 153 -24.61 0.60 14.03
CA ILE A 153 -24.78 0.40 15.47
C ILE A 153 -25.76 1.42 16.05
N LYS A 154 -25.64 2.70 15.69
CA LYS A 154 -26.58 3.76 16.12
C LYS A 154 -28.00 3.48 15.64
N LYS A 155 -28.17 2.97 14.42
CA LYS A 155 -29.47 2.60 13.85
C LYS A 155 -30.10 1.41 14.57
N PHE A 156 -29.29 0.50 15.11
CA PHE A 156 -29.74 -0.74 15.75
C PHE A 156 -29.06 -0.98 17.13
N PRO A 157 -29.31 -0.11 18.13
CA PRO A 157 -28.48 0.01 19.35
C PRO A 157 -28.46 -1.22 20.27
N ASN A 158 -29.31 -2.22 20.06
CA ASN A 158 -29.33 -3.47 20.84
C ASN A 158 -29.37 -4.73 19.97
N LEU A 159 -29.18 -4.59 18.65
CA LEU A 159 -29.30 -5.69 17.70
C LEU A 159 -27.99 -5.80 16.90
N ILE A 160 -26.88 -6.11 17.57
CA ILE A 160 -25.55 -6.09 16.96
C ILE A 160 -25.44 -6.95 15.69
N ILE A 161 -26.07 -8.12 15.66
CA ILE A 161 -26.06 -8.98 14.47
C ILE A 161 -26.75 -8.27 13.30
N LYS A 162 -27.84 -7.54 13.56
CA LYS A 162 -28.54 -6.74 12.56
C LYS A 162 -27.71 -5.52 12.13
N ALA A 163 -27.04 -4.85 13.06
CA ALA A 163 -26.13 -3.75 12.76
C ALA A 163 -24.98 -4.21 11.86
N LEU A 164 -24.31 -5.32 12.17
CA LEU A 164 -23.20 -5.81 11.35
C LEU A 164 -23.68 -6.35 9.99
N SER A 165 -24.88 -6.89 9.92
CA SER A 165 -25.51 -7.23 8.63
C SER A 165 -25.81 -5.99 7.80
N GLU A 166 -26.26 -4.90 8.41
CA GLU A 166 -26.48 -3.62 7.72
C GLU A 166 -25.17 -3.03 7.18
N TYR A 167 -24.10 -3.04 7.98
CA TYR A 167 -22.76 -2.65 7.55
C TYR A 167 -22.31 -3.45 6.30
N GLN A 168 -22.43 -4.78 6.35
CA GLN A 168 -22.05 -5.63 5.21
C GLN A 168 -22.85 -5.27 3.96
N THR A 169 -24.18 -5.14 4.08
CA THR A 169 -25.04 -4.77 2.95
C THR A 169 -24.63 -3.43 2.34
N HIS A 170 -24.19 -2.48 3.16
CA HIS A 170 -23.78 -1.16 2.69
C HIS A 170 -22.40 -1.14 2.02
N ARG A 171 -21.45 -1.94 2.53
CA ARG A 171 -20.04 -1.83 2.14
C ARG A 171 -19.54 -2.92 1.20
N LEU A 172 -20.11 -4.13 1.22
CA LEU A 172 -19.55 -5.30 0.53
C LEU A 172 -19.33 -5.07 -0.97
N ASP A 173 -20.34 -4.54 -1.66
CA ASP A 173 -20.22 -4.34 -3.11
C ASP A 173 -19.31 -3.15 -3.45
N VAL A 174 -19.26 -2.12 -2.60
CA VAL A 174 -18.36 -0.96 -2.78
C VAL A 174 -16.91 -1.43 -2.72
N VAL A 175 -16.51 -2.07 -1.62
CA VAL A 175 -15.11 -2.50 -1.43
C VAL A 175 -14.67 -3.56 -2.45
N ARG A 176 -15.60 -4.39 -2.94
CA ARG A 176 -15.32 -5.30 -4.06
C ARG A 176 -14.97 -4.55 -5.34
N GLN A 177 -15.72 -3.50 -5.67
CA GLN A 177 -15.42 -2.69 -6.85
C GLN A 177 -14.10 -1.95 -6.69
N ASP A 178 -13.80 -1.44 -5.50
CA ASP A 178 -12.54 -0.73 -5.23
C ASP A 178 -11.32 -1.65 -5.44
N VAL A 179 -11.37 -2.89 -4.90
CA VAL A 179 -10.31 -3.89 -5.11
C VAL A 179 -10.21 -4.28 -6.59
N LEU A 180 -11.35 -4.53 -7.26
CA LEU A 180 -11.35 -4.89 -8.69
C LEU A 180 -10.79 -3.77 -9.58
N ALA A 181 -11.08 -2.52 -9.25
CA ALA A 181 -10.52 -1.35 -9.92
C ALA A 181 -9.00 -1.27 -9.71
N GLY A 182 -8.52 -1.50 -8.49
CA GLY A 182 -7.10 -1.60 -8.15
C GLY A 182 -6.38 -2.68 -8.96
N GLN A 183 -6.96 -3.88 -9.06
CA GLN A 183 -6.43 -4.96 -9.90
C GLN A 183 -6.39 -4.59 -11.38
N GLY A 184 -7.42 -3.88 -11.86
CA GLY A 184 -7.46 -3.35 -13.22
C GLY A 184 -6.31 -2.41 -13.49
N PHE A 185 -6.03 -1.51 -12.55
CA PHE A 185 -4.93 -0.57 -12.61
C PHE A 185 -3.57 -1.28 -12.57
N ASN A 186 -3.36 -2.27 -11.69
CA ASN A 186 -2.13 -3.06 -11.66
C ASN A 186 -1.83 -3.73 -13.01
N ARG A 187 -2.85 -4.25 -13.70
CA ARG A 187 -2.67 -4.92 -15.00
C ARG A 187 -2.29 -3.97 -16.14
N THR A 188 -2.63 -2.69 -16.05
CA THR A 188 -2.29 -1.69 -17.07
C THR A 188 -1.03 -0.89 -16.70
N PHE A 189 -0.78 -0.70 -15.42
CA PHE A 189 0.33 0.08 -14.88
C PHE A 189 1.60 -0.75 -14.64
N GLY A 190 1.46 -2.05 -14.29
CA GLY A 190 2.58 -2.95 -14.02
C GLY A 190 3.15 -3.68 -15.24
N ARG A 191 2.70 -3.35 -16.47
CA ARG A 191 3.28 -3.87 -17.71
C ARG A 191 4.29 -2.86 -18.26
N LEU A 192 5.58 -3.18 -18.14
CA LEU A 192 6.61 -2.74 -19.07
C LEU A 192 6.89 -3.87 -20.06
#